data_AF-A0A842KY04-F1
#
_entry.id   AF-A0A842KY04-F1
#
_cell.length_a   1.000
_cell.length_b   1.000
_cell.length_c   1.000
_cell.angle_alpha   90.00
_cell.angle_beta   90.00
_cell.angle_gamma   90.00
#
_symmetry.space_group_name_H-M   'P 1'
#
loop_
_entity.id
_entity.type
_entity.pdbx_description
1 polymer ?
#
loop_
_entity_poly.entity_id
_entity_poly.type
_entity_poly.pdbx_seq_one_letter_code
_entity_poly.pdbx_strand_id
1 'polypeptide(L)'
;MVLVKVFRITSYTAPDTGEPGKQIELVEVKSQPFISHQYGDEAARMAQSIITQIQSMGLFPPVPKEINYPKVILFLTEKEFDQLGIPMNVNDTYEMIFEKEKIIFKLPE
;
A
#
# COMPACT_ATOMS: atom_id res chain seq x y z
N MET A 1 15.95 -2.39 3.15
CA MET A 1 15.28 -1.90 1.93
C MET A 1 13.88 -2.47 1.91
N VAL A 2 12.88 -1.65 1.56
CA VAL A 2 11.47 -2.05 1.45
C VAL A 2 10.95 -1.51 0.12
N LEU A 3 10.22 -2.31 -0.65
CA LEU A 3 9.52 -1.82 -1.83
C LEU A 3 8.22 -1.16 -1.40
N VAL A 4 7.96 0.03 -1.91
CA VAL A 4 6.72 0.77 -1.68
C VAL A 4 6.06 1.12 -3.01
N LYS A 5 4.74 1.08 -3.04
CA LYS A 5 3.93 1.50 -4.19
C LYS A 5 3.17 2.77 -3.84
N VAL A 6 3.09 3.71 -4.77
CA VAL A 6 2.16 4.85 -4.66
C VAL A 6 0.73 4.31 -4.78
N PHE A 7 0.04 4.27 -3.65
CA PHE A 7 -1.34 3.79 -3.59
C PHE A 7 -2.33 4.85 -4.08
N ARG A 8 -2.10 6.10 -3.70
CA ARG A 8 -3.01 7.21 -4.00
C ARG A 8 -2.26 8.54 -3.98
N ILE A 9 -2.68 9.44 -4.86
CA ILE A 9 -2.30 10.86 -4.83
C ILE A 9 -3.60 11.66 -4.80
N THR A 10 -3.76 12.55 -3.81
CA THR A 10 -4.90 13.48 -3.70
C THR A 10 -4.38 14.90 -3.55
N SER A 11 -5.16 15.88 -3.99
CA SER A 11 -4.88 17.27 -3.64
C SER A 11 -5.17 17.51 -2.16
N TYR A 12 -4.41 18.42 -1.55
CA TYR A 12 -4.76 19.02 -0.27
C TYR A 12 -4.49 20.53 -0.33
N THR A 13 -5.06 21.26 0.63
CA THR A 13 -4.78 22.68 0.84
C THR A 13 -4.04 22.82 2.16
N ALA A 14 -2.86 23.42 2.13
CA ALA A 14 -2.06 23.65 3.32
C ALA A 14 -2.84 24.52 4.32
N PRO A 15 -3.04 24.06 5.56
CA PRO A 15 -3.94 24.73 6.51
C PRO A 15 -3.41 26.08 7.02
N ASP A 16 -2.11 26.28 6.95
CA ASP A 16 -1.39 27.47 7.42
C ASP A 16 -1.23 28.53 6.33
N THR A 17 -0.87 28.13 5.11
CA THR A 17 -0.62 29.06 3.99
C THR A 17 -1.78 29.19 3.01
N GLY A 18 -2.69 28.20 2.98
CA GLY A 18 -3.74 28.09 1.95
C GLY A 18 -3.22 27.63 0.58
N GLU A 19 -1.95 27.27 0.46
CA GLU A 19 -1.36 26.84 -0.81
C GLU A 19 -1.86 25.43 -1.22
N PRO A 20 -2.02 25.17 -2.53
CA PRO A 20 -2.31 23.82 -3.01
C PRO A 20 -1.09 22.90 -2.82
N GLY A 21 -1.37 21.63 -2.57
CA GLY A 21 -0.35 20.60 -2.48
C GLY A 21 -0.90 19.21 -2.79
N LYS A 22 -0.04 18.20 -2.66
CA LYS A 22 -0.33 16.79 -2.89
C LYS A 22 -0.13 15.96 -1.62
N GLN A 23 -1.12 15.15 -1.31
CA GLN A 23 -1.02 14.05 -0.36
C GLN A 23 -0.70 12.78 -1.15
N ILE A 24 0.45 12.17 -0.84
CA ILE A 24 0.94 10.96 -1.52
C ILE A 24 0.99 9.84 -0.49
N GLU A 25 0.24 8.78 -0.75
CA GLU A 25 0.20 7.60 0.12
C GLU A 25 1.02 6.47 -0.48
N LEU A 26 2.07 6.06 0.23
CA LEU A 26 2.96 4.97 -0.12
C LEU A 26 2.65 3.77 0.76
N VAL A 27 2.39 2.62 0.13
CA VAL A 27 2.08 1.36 0.83
C VAL A 27 3.17 0.34 0.57
N GLU A 28 3.48 -0.47 1.58
CA GLU A 28 4.46 -1.54 1.46
C GLU A 28 4.00 -2.60 0.46
N VAL A 29 4.86 -2.93 -0.50
CA VAL A 29 4.67 -4.06 -1.40
C VAL A 29 5.07 -5.32 -0.64
N LYS A 30 4.10 -5.99 -0.03
CA LYS A 30 4.35 -7.32 0.52
C LYS A 30 4.33 -8.33 -0.61
N SER A 31 5.42 -9.07 -0.78
CA SER A 31 5.34 -10.37 -1.42
C SER A 31 4.42 -11.21 -0.54
N GLN A 32 3.16 -11.37 -0.95
CA GLN A 32 2.29 -12.32 -0.28
C GLN A 32 3.05 -13.64 -0.25
N PRO A 33 3.32 -14.25 0.93
CA PRO A 33 3.78 -15.61 0.93
C PRO A 33 2.66 -16.36 0.22
N PHE A 34 2.96 -16.90 -0.96
CA PHE A 34 2.12 -17.94 -1.53
C PHE A 34 2.09 -19.02 -0.46
N ILE A 35 1.04 -19.03 0.34
CA ILE A 35 0.67 -20.22 1.10
C ILE A 35 0.27 -21.18 -0.02
N SER A 36 1.25 -21.90 -0.54
CA SER A 36 1.02 -23.13 -1.27
C SER A 36 0.29 -24.02 -0.27
N HIS A 37 -1.03 -23.98 -0.33
CA HIS A 37 -1.90 -24.87 0.42
C HIS A 37 -1.65 -26.28 -0.12
N GLN A 38 -0.54 -26.89 0.32
CA GLN A 38 -0.40 -28.34 0.35
C GLN A 38 -1.26 -28.83 1.53
N TYR A 39 -2.57 -28.72 1.40
CA TYR A 39 -3.50 -29.47 2.23
C TYR A 39 -4.31 -30.36 1.30
N GLY A 40 -4.30 -31.66 1.61
CA GLY A 40 -4.95 -32.72 0.86
C GLY A 40 -6.38 -32.38 0.44
N ASP A 41 -6.71 -32.85 -0.76
CA ASP A 41 -7.69 -32.32 -1.72
C ASP A 41 -9.17 -32.32 -1.28
N GLU A 42 -9.52 -32.90 -0.13
CA GLU A 42 -10.92 -33.04 0.31
C GLU A 42 -11.28 -32.20 1.54
N ALA A 43 -10.49 -32.31 2.61
CA ALA A 43 -10.76 -31.56 3.84
C ALA A 43 -10.63 -30.05 3.65
N ALA A 44 -9.67 -29.61 2.83
CA ALA A 44 -9.47 -28.20 2.50
C ALA A 44 -10.63 -27.65 1.64
N ARG A 45 -11.13 -28.43 0.66
CA ARG A 45 -12.28 -28.02 -0.17
C ARG A 45 -13.57 -27.94 0.65
N MET A 46 -13.79 -28.90 1.55
CA MET A 46 -14.91 -28.86 2.49
C MET A 46 -14.81 -27.69 3.47
N ALA A 47 -13.63 -27.41 4.02
CA ALA A 47 -13.43 -26.25 4.88
C ALA A 47 -13.68 -24.94 4.11
N GLN A 48 -13.19 -24.83 2.88
CA GLN A 48 -13.38 -23.64 2.05
C GLN A 48 -14.85 -23.42 1.68
N SER A 49 -15.61 -24.48 1.39
CA SER A 49 -17.05 -24.37 1.09
C SER A 49 -17.87 -23.99 2.33
N ILE A 50 -17.54 -24.53 3.51
CA ILE A 50 -18.14 -24.12 4.78
C ILE A 50 -17.84 -22.64 5.06
N ILE A 51 -16.60 -22.20 4.92
CA ILE A 51 -16.21 -20.79 5.12
C ILE A 51 -16.97 -19.87 4.16
N THR A 52 -17.07 -20.24 2.88
CA THR A 52 -17.77 -19.43 1.87
C THR A 52 -19.27 -19.34 2.18
N GLN A 53 -19.90 -20.43 2.65
CA GLN A 53 -21.30 -20.43 3.08
C GLN A 53 -21.52 -19.53 4.30
N ILE A 54 -20.67 -19.60 5.31
CA ILE A 54 -20.81 -18.74 6.50
C ILE A 54 -20.58 -17.26 6.15
N GLN A 55 -19.64 -16.96 5.25
CA GLN A 55 -19.46 -15.60 4.73
C GLN A 55 -20.72 -15.11 3.98
N SER A 56 -21.39 -15.97 3.21
CA SER A 56 -22.63 -15.61 2.50
C SER A 56 -23.82 -15.32 3.42
N MET A 57 -23.78 -15.82 4.67
CA MET A 57 -24.78 -15.51 5.71
C MET A 57 -24.56 -14.13 6.36
N GLY A 58 -23.54 -13.37 5.94
CA GLY A 58 -23.25 -12.03 6.47
C GLY A 58 -22.71 -12.02 7.91
N LEU A 59 -22.33 -13.19 8.44
CA LEU A 59 -21.86 -13.37 9.82
C LEU A 59 -20.39 -12.98 10.03
N PHE A 60 -19.67 -12.69 8.94
CA PHE A 60 -18.32 -12.15 8.99
C PHE A 60 -18.25 -10.80 8.29
N PRO A 61 -17.55 -9.81 8.88
CA PRO A 61 -17.24 -8.59 8.16
C PRO A 61 -16.46 -8.94 6.88
N PRO A 62 -16.72 -8.25 5.75
CA PRO A 62 -16.01 -8.51 4.51
C PRO A 62 -14.51 -8.42 4.77
N VAL A 63 -13.79 -9.51 4.52
CA VAL A 63 -12.33 -9.50 4.59
C VAL A 63 -11.86 -8.50 3.53
N PRO A 64 -11.14 -7.43 3.89
CA PRO A 64 -10.64 -6.48 2.90
C PRO A 64 -9.77 -7.25 1.90
N LYS A 65 -10.18 -7.25 0.62
CA LYS A 65 -9.50 -7.99 -0.45
C LYS A 65 -8.02 -7.60 -0.60
N GLU A 66 -7.65 -6.39 -0.18
CA GLU A 66 -6.28 -5.92 -0.17
C GLU A 66 -6.02 -5.18 1.14
N ILE A 67 -5.30 -5.84 2.06
CA ILE A 67 -4.73 -5.13 3.22
C ILE A 67 -3.50 -4.38 2.71
N ASN A 68 -3.71 -3.12 2.34
CA ASN A 68 -2.60 -2.20 2.11
C ASN A 68 -1.97 -1.86 3.46
N TYR A 69 -0.65 -1.90 3.53
CA TYR A 69 0.11 -1.52 4.73
C TYR A 69 0.72 -0.14 4.48
N PRO A 70 0.10 0.96 4.96
CA PRO A 70 0.66 2.29 4.79
C PRO A 70 2.07 2.34 5.37
N LYS A 71 3.00 2.89 4.60
CA LYS A 71 4.40 2.99 5.00
C LYS A 71 4.84 4.42 5.22
N VAL A 72 4.46 5.31 4.31
CA VAL A 72 4.71 6.75 4.41
C VAL A 72 3.52 7.49 3.79
N ILE A 73 3.09 8.57 4.41
CA ILE A 73 2.16 9.54 3.82
C ILE A 73 2.86 10.88 3.81
N LEU A 74 3.03 11.46 2.62
CA LEU A 74 3.66 12.75 2.43
C LEU A 74 2.59 13.79 2.12
N PHE A 75 2.67 14.94 2.76
CA PHE A 75 1.91 16.13 2.42
C PHE A 75 2.93 17.16 1.96
N LEU A 76 2.94 17.42 0.65
CA LEU A 76 3.91 18.29 0.00
C LEU A 76 3.19 19.43 -0.71
N THR A 77 3.64 20.66 -0.53
CA THR A 77 3.31 21.75 -1.45
C THR A 77 3.75 21.39 -2.88
N GLU A 78 3.18 22.03 -3.89
CA GLU A 78 3.60 21.80 -5.28
C GLU A 78 5.12 22.02 -5.46
N LYS A 79 5.70 23.02 -4.76
CA LYS A 79 7.13 23.31 -4.78
C LYS A 79 7.97 22.19 -4.16
N GLU A 80 7.56 21.64 -3.02
CA GLU A 80 8.28 20.53 -2.38
C GLU A 80 8.18 19.25 -3.22
N PHE A 81 7.04 19.03 -3.88
CA PHE A 81 6.87 17.92 -4.82
C PHE A 81 7.83 18.05 -6.01
N ASP A 82 7.98 19.24 -6.58
CA ASP A 82 8.96 19.49 -7.63
C ASP A 82 10.40 19.29 -7.15
N GLN A 83 10.71 19.73 -5.92
CA GLN A 83 12.03 19.55 -5.30
C GLN A 83 12.38 18.09 -5.00
N LEU A 84 11.37 17.24 -4.77
CA LEU A 84 11.57 15.81 -4.60
C LEU A 84 12.25 15.18 -5.82
N GLY A 85 12.00 15.74 -7.02
CA GLY A 85 12.71 15.38 -8.25
C GLY A 85 12.50 13.95 -8.72
N ILE A 86 11.55 13.22 -8.11
CA ILE A 86 11.18 11.85 -8.47
C ILE A 86 9.77 11.91 -9.05
N PRO A 87 9.57 11.50 -10.32
CA PRO A 87 8.22 11.42 -10.86
C PRO A 87 7.45 10.37 -10.07
N MET A 88 6.31 10.73 -9.47
CA MET A 88 5.44 9.83 -8.73
C MET A 88 4.06 9.77 -9.35
N ASN A 89 3.70 8.60 -9.91
CA ASN A 89 2.35 8.30 -10.39
C ASN A 89 1.73 7.16 -9.59
N VAL A 90 0.40 7.08 -9.62
CA VAL A 90 -0.32 5.98 -8.96
C VAL A 90 0.12 4.64 -9.55
N ASN A 91 0.39 3.68 -8.67
CA ASN A 91 0.99 2.37 -8.94
C ASN A 91 2.48 2.32 -9.24
N ASP A 92 3.17 3.46 -9.33
CA ASP A 92 4.64 3.43 -9.42
C ASP A 92 5.23 2.84 -8.14
N THR A 93 6.31 2.07 -8.31
CA THR A 93 6.99 1.38 -7.21
C THR A 93 8.38 1.99 -7.03
N TYR A 94 8.82 2.10 -5.78
CA TYR A 94 10.13 2.65 -5.40
C TYR A 94 10.77 1.79 -4.33
N GLU A 95 12.09 1.81 -4.30
CA GLU A 95 12.85 1.32 -3.16
C GLU A 95 12.92 2.40 -2.08
N MET A 96 12.59 1.99 -0.86
CA MET A 96 12.73 2.81 0.34
C MET A 96 13.82 2.22 1.24
N ILE A 97 14.86 3.01 1.49
CA ILE A 97 15.99 2.63 2.35
C ILE A 97 15.94 3.48 3.61
N PHE A 98 15.88 2.82 4.75
CA PHE A 98 16.01 3.45 6.06
C PHE A 98 17.47 3.35 6.49
N GLU A 99 18.13 4.50 6.58
CA GLU A 99 19.48 4.64 7.10
C GLU A 99 19.45 5.51 8.36
N LYS A 100 20.58 5.61 9.07
CA LYS A 100 20.67 6.48 10.25
C LYS A 100 20.27 7.91 9.86
N GLU A 101 19.18 8.39 10.44
CA GLU A 101 18.63 9.75 10.27
C GLU A 101 18.14 10.08 8.84
N LYS A 102 18.03 9.08 7.95
CA LYS A 102 17.66 9.31 6.54
C LYS A 102 16.67 8.27 6.04
N ILE A 103 15.74 8.74 5.19
CA ILE A 103 14.89 7.89 4.36
C ILE A 103 15.24 8.22 2.92
N ILE A 104 15.70 7.23 2.16
CA ILE A 104 16.13 7.41 0.78
C ILE A 104 15.15 6.69 -0.14
N PHE A 105 14.67 7.40 -1.14
CA PHE A 105 13.85 6.87 -2.22
C PHE A 105 14.71 6.64 -3.46
N LYS A 106 14.59 5.47 -4.08
CA LYS A 106 15.24 5.17 -5.36
C LYS A 106 14.23 4.57 -6.34
N LEU A 107 14.46 4.82 -7.62
CA LEU A 107 13.80 4.07 -8.68
C LEU A 107 14.21 2.60 -8.58
N PRO A 108 13.29 1.65 -8.81
CA PRO A 108 13.63 0.24 -8.87
C PRO A 108 14.58 -0.02 -10.05
N GLU A 109 15.58 -0.87 -9.85
CA GLU A 109 16.50 -1.34 -10.91
C GLU A 109 15.79 -2.19 -11.97
#